data_AF-A0A5J4VXT0-F1
#
_entry.id   AF-A0A5J4VXT0-F1
#
_cell.length_a   1.000
_cell.length_b   1.000
_cell.length_c   1.000
_cell.angle_alpha   90.00
_cell.angle_beta   90.00
_cell.angle_gamma   90.00
#
_symmetry.space_group_name_H-M   'P 1'
#
loop_
_entity.id
_entity.type
_entity.pdbx_description
1 polymer ?
#
loop_
_entity_poly.entity_id
_entity_poly.type
_entity_poly.pdbx_seq_one_letter_code
_entity_poly.pdbx_strand_id
1 'polypeptide(L)'
;MHSQSVLQEKVHLDIFLTAVPKYGIVASKMILKNKLDYREIQSAINLGKQKEFSIFILKYLVLTYGGLYSILHLEYANMDTLNIIARQPQIKLETHTLRALMKQILEGMRAFHSAGLVHRDIKCDNILLHSPPGSGRVHTKISDFGFTEIEDINSKQTNFFWSKELLQKPVISTQKADMDIKCDNILLHSPPGSGRVHTKISDFGFTEIEDINSKQTNFFWNTSLY
;
A
#
# COMPACT_ATOMS: atom_id res chain seq x y z
N MET A 1 -8.82 -34.27 -20.56
CA MET A 1 -7.75 -33.26 -20.40
C MET A 1 -8.34 -31.88 -20.61
N HIS A 2 -8.64 -31.16 -19.53
CA HIS A 2 -8.62 -29.70 -19.36
C HIS A 2 -9.35 -29.42 -18.04
N SER A 3 -8.64 -29.61 -16.93
CA SER A 3 -9.09 -29.20 -15.61
C SER A 3 -9.04 -27.67 -15.56
N GLN A 4 -10.21 -27.03 -15.66
CA GLN A 4 -10.38 -25.65 -15.23
C GLN A 4 -10.20 -25.63 -13.70
N SER A 5 -8.99 -25.29 -13.25
CA SER A 5 -8.77 -24.98 -11.84
C SER A 5 -9.37 -23.60 -11.58
N VAL A 6 -10.62 -23.59 -11.11
CA VAL A 6 -11.24 -22.44 -10.46
C VAL A 6 -10.43 -22.17 -9.19
N LEU A 7 -9.52 -21.19 -9.27
CA LEU A 7 -8.75 -20.72 -8.13
C LEU A 7 -9.53 -19.57 -7.46
N GLN A 8 -10.11 -19.91 -6.31
CA GLN A 8 -10.59 -19.04 -5.22
C GLN A 8 -11.49 -17.86 -5.62
N GLU A 9 -12.79 -18.12 -5.58
CA GLU A 9 -13.82 -17.13 -5.24
C GLU A 9 -13.52 -16.54 -3.85
N LYS A 10 -12.84 -15.38 -3.81
CA LYS A 10 -12.80 -14.52 -2.63
C LYS A 10 -13.71 -13.33 -2.91
N VAL A 11 -14.80 -13.29 -2.15
CA VAL A 11 -15.87 -12.29 -2.18
C VAL A 11 -15.34 -10.92 -1.79
N HIS A 12 -14.76 -10.19 -2.74
CA HIS A 12 -14.81 -8.72 -2.89
C HIS A 12 -13.91 -8.35 -4.08
N LEU A 13 -14.50 -7.72 -5.10
CA LEU A 13 -13.88 -7.16 -6.31
C LEU A 13 -13.65 -8.14 -7.47
N ASP A 14 -14.17 -7.78 -8.63
CA ASP A 14 -14.07 -8.47 -9.92
C ASP A 14 -12.62 -8.48 -10.46
N ILE A 15 -11.70 -9.14 -9.75
CA ILE A 15 -10.28 -9.27 -10.13
C ILE A 15 -10.05 -10.67 -10.71
N PHE A 16 -9.54 -10.72 -11.93
CA PHE A 16 -9.28 -11.97 -12.66
C PHE A 16 -7.81 -12.10 -13.03
N LEU A 17 -7.27 -13.31 -12.95
CA LEU A 17 -5.99 -13.61 -13.56
C LEU A 17 -6.18 -13.68 -15.09
N THR A 18 -5.41 -12.91 -15.85
CA THR A 18 -5.59 -12.79 -17.31
C THR A 18 -4.25 -12.85 -18.02
N ALA A 19 -4.22 -13.49 -19.19
CA ALA A 19 -3.08 -13.41 -20.11
C ALA A 19 -3.32 -12.29 -21.12
N VAL A 20 -2.50 -11.24 -21.10
CA VAL A 20 -2.57 -10.10 -22.02
C VAL A 20 -1.33 -10.10 -22.92
N PRO A 21 -1.45 -10.14 -24.26
CA PRO A 21 -0.33 -10.38 -25.17
C PRO A 21 0.91 -9.48 -24.96
N LYS A 22 0.70 -8.21 -24.60
CA LYS A 22 1.79 -7.25 -24.37
C LYS A 22 2.43 -7.35 -22.98
N TYR A 23 1.68 -7.83 -21.98
CA TYR A 23 2.08 -7.75 -20.57
C TYR A 23 2.25 -9.13 -19.90
N GLY A 24 1.91 -10.21 -20.60
CA GLY A 24 1.93 -11.56 -20.04
C GLY A 24 0.79 -11.79 -19.06
N ILE A 25 1.08 -12.50 -17.97
CA ILE A 25 0.10 -12.79 -16.92
C ILE A 25 -0.06 -11.57 -16.02
N VAL A 26 -1.29 -11.08 -15.89
CA VAL A 26 -1.66 -9.87 -15.15
C VAL A 26 -2.90 -10.12 -14.29
N ALA A 27 -3.11 -9.27 -13.29
CA ALA A 27 -4.39 -9.19 -12.58
C ALA A 27 -5.28 -8.12 -13.25
N SER A 28 -6.52 -8.46 -13.60
CA SER A 28 -7.44 -7.58 -14.31
C SER A 28 -8.64 -7.27 -13.42
N LYS A 29 -8.75 -6.02 -12.97
CA LYS A 29 -9.87 -5.51 -12.17
C LYS A 29 -10.93 -4.93 -13.12
N MET A 30 -12.12 -5.52 -13.14
CA MET A 30 -13.26 -5.01 -13.91
C MET A 30 -14.04 -4.00 -13.07
N ILE A 31 -14.32 -2.83 -13.64
CA ILE A 31 -14.90 -1.69 -12.92
C ILE A 31 -16.02 -1.09 -13.77
N LEU A 32 -17.21 -0.88 -13.20
CA LEU A 32 -18.27 -0.12 -13.87
C LEU A 32 -17.79 1.30 -14.16
N LYS A 33 -18.02 1.83 -15.36
CA LYS A 33 -17.51 3.16 -15.76
C LYS A 33 -17.89 4.30 -14.81
N ASN A 34 -19.10 4.27 -14.26
CA ASN A 34 -19.59 5.27 -13.31
C ASN A 34 -19.01 5.11 -11.89
N LYS A 35 -18.34 4.00 -11.59
CA LYS A 35 -17.67 3.71 -10.32
C LYS A 35 -16.14 3.80 -10.41
N LEU A 36 -15.60 4.18 -11.57
CA LEU A 36 -14.15 4.32 -11.74
C LEU A 36 -13.65 5.51 -10.91
N ASP A 37 -12.75 5.25 -9.97
CA ASP A 37 -12.09 6.31 -9.21
C ASP A 37 -10.91 6.87 -9.99
N TYR A 38 -11.10 8.07 -10.56
CA TYR A 38 -10.05 8.76 -11.31
C TYR A 38 -8.83 9.13 -10.45
N ARG A 39 -8.98 9.26 -9.12
CA ARG A 39 -7.85 9.55 -8.23
C ARG A 39 -6.93 8.35 -8.09
N GLU A 40 -7.48 7.14 -8.02
CA GLU A 40 -6.72 5.89 -8.02
C GLU A 40 -5.85 5.80 -9.29
N ILE A 41 -6.48 6.07 -10.45
CA ILE A 41 -5.80 6.04 -11.75
C ILE A 41 -4.74 7.14 -11.85
N GLN A 42 -5.06 8.37 -11.42
CA GLN A 42 -4.13 9.50 -11.48
C GLN A 42 -2.90 9.27 -10.59
N SER A 43 -3.09 8.70 -9.39
CA SER A 43 -2.02 8.36 -8.47
C SER A 43 -1.06 7.34 -9.09
N ALA A 44 -1.61 6.29 -9.72
CA ALA A 44 -0.83 5.30 -10.43
C ALA A 44 -0.05 5.88 -11.61
N ILE A 45 -0.65 6.79 -12.37
CA ILE A 45 0.04 7.51 -13.46
C ILE A 45 1.18 8.37 -12.91
N ASN A 46 0.98 9.07 -11.78
CA ASN A 46 2.01 9.90 -11.15
C ASN A 46 3.20 9.07 -10.65
N LEU A 47 2.93 7.89 -10.07
CA LEU A 47 3.96 6.90 -9.74
C LEU A 47 4.68 6.40 -11.00
N GLY A 48 3.94 6.15 -12.07
CA GLY A 48 4.47 5.69 -13.35
C GLY A 48 5.40 6.68 -14.07
N LYS A 49 5.33 7.97 -13.71
CA LYS A 49 6.18 9.04 -14.27
C LYS A 49 7.51 9.23 -13.54
N GLN A 50 7.68 8.59 -12.38
CA GLN A 50 8.92 8.72 -11.62
C GLN A 50 10.10 8.12 -12.39
N LYS A 51 11.29 8.72 -12.26
CA LYS A 51 12.51 8.26 -12.95
C LYS A 51 12.91 6.84 -12.54
N GLU A 52 12.66 6.50 -11.27
CA GLU A 52 12.96 5.20 -10.70
C GLU A 52 11.66 4.54 -10.21
N PHE A 53 11.40 3.33 -10.71
CA PHE A 53 10.25 2.55 -10.28
C PHE A 53 10.61 1.76 -9.01
N SER A 54 9.83 1.94 -7.95
CA SER A 54 9.95 1.07 -6.78
C SER A 54 9.34 -0.31 -7.07
N ILE A 55 10.12 -1.37 -6.83
CA ILE A 55 9.63 -2.75 -6.94
C ILE A 55 8.60 -3.11 -5.85
N PHE A 56 8.54 -2.30 -4.79
CA PHE A 56 7.67 -2.47 -3.63
C PHE A 56 6.31 -1.77 -3.76
N ILE A 57 6.01 -1.20 -4.92
CA ILE A 57 4.71 -0.62 -5.25
C ILE A 57 4.10 -1.43 -6.41
N LEU A 58 2.82 -1.76 -6.31
CA LEU A 58 2.10 -2.49 -7.35
C LEU A 58 1.97 -1.63 -8.61
N LYS A 59 2.38 -2.17 -9.77
CA LYS A 59 2.31 -1.44 -11.04
C LYS A 59 0.94 -1.53 -11.69
N TYR A 60 0.42 -0.39 -12.13
CA TYR A 60 -0.78 -0.31 -12.95
C TYR A 60 -0.32 -0.24 -14.41
N LEU A 61 -0.70 -1.24 -15.20
CA LEU A 61 -0.10 -1.47 -16.52
C LEU A 61 -0.87 -0.76 -17.62
N VAL A 62 -2.19 -0.92 -17.64
CA VAL A 62 -3.07 -0.29 -18.64
C VAL A 62 -4.52 -0.27 -18.16
N LEU A 63 -5.24 0.79 -18.53
CA LEU A 63 -6.69 0.88 -18.39
C LEU A 63 -7.33 0.76 -19.78
N THR A 64 -8.17 -0.24 -19.95
CA THR A 64 -8.88 -0.52 -21.21
C THR A 64 -10.36 -0.19 -21.02
N TYR A 65 -10.99 0.46 -22.00
CA TYR A 65 -12.40 0.82 -21.95
C TYR A 65 -13.24 -0.10 -22.84
N GLY A 66 -14.37 -0.60 -22.35
CA GLY A 66 -15.25 -1.47 -23.13
C GLY A 66 -16.71 -1.44 -22.66
N GLY A 67 -17.63 -1.01 -23.52
CA GLY A 67 -19.06 -0.97 -23.20
C GLY A 67 -19.37 -0.18 -21.91
N LEU A 68 -19.99 -0.84 -20.93
CA LEU A 68 -20.32 -0.26 -19.61
C LEU A 68 -19.19 -0.35 -18.58
N TYR A 69 -18.09 -1.04 -18.91
CA TYR A 69 -17.01 -1.35 -17.99
C TYR A 69 -15.68 -0.74 -18.45
N SER A 70 -14.77 -0.59 -17.50
CA SER A 70 -13.35 -0.36 -17.72
C SER A 70 -12.60 -1.52 -17.06
N ILE A 71 -11.53 -1.99 -17.69
CA ILE A 71 -10.69 -3.07 -17.19
C ILE A 71 -9.33 -2.47 -16.87
N LEU A 72 -8.96 -2.50 -15.60
CA LEU A 72 -7.67 -2.06 -15.10
C LEU A 72 -6.75 -3.29 -14.97
N HIS A 73 -5.72 -3.35 -15.81
CA HIS A 73 -4.71 -4.39 -15.76
C HIS A 73 -3.54 -3.97 -14.86
N LEU A 74 -3.20 -4.83 -13.92
CA LEU A 74 -2.23 -4.64 -12.84
C LEU A 74 -1.15 -5.72 -12.91
N GLU A 75 0.03 -5.42 -12.38
CA GLU A 75 1.03 -6.44 -12.08
C GLU A 75 0.41 -7.54 -11.21
N TYR A 76 0.71 -8.81 -11.52
CA TYR A 76 0.22 -9.94 -10.74
C TYR A 76 1.14 -10.23 -9.54
N ALA A 77 0.60 -10.10 -8.33
CA ALA A 77 1.19 -10.65 -7.11
C ALA A 77 0.63 -12.06 -6.89
N ASN A 78 1.51 -13.07 -6.79
CA ASN A 78 1.15 -14.48 -6.88
C ASN A 78 0.92 -15.15 -5.52
N MET A 79 0.87 -14.35 -4.46
CA MET A 79 0.49 -14.80 -3.12
C MET A 79 -0.70 -13.94 -2.64
N ASP A 80 -1.13 -14.15 -1.41
CA ASP A 80 -2.18 -13.33 -0.79
C ASP A 80 -1.57 -12.00 -0.26
N THR A 81 -2.42 -11.22 0.37
CA THR A 81 -2.03 -10.06 1.17
C THR A 81 -1.26 -10.47 2.44
N LEU A 82 -0.51 -9.54 3.01
CA LEU A 82 0.14 -9.69 4.31
C LEU A 82 -0.86 -10.05 5.42
N ASN A 83 -2.16 -9.76 5.21
CA ASN A 83 -3.24 -10.14 6.11
C ASN A 83 -3.37 -11.67 6.32
N ILE A 84 -2.86 -12.51 5.41
CA ILE A 84 -2.86 -13.96 5.63
C ILE A 84 -2.01 -14.37 6.84
N ILE A 85 -0.94 -13.63 7.12
CA ILE A 85 -0.07 -13.85 8.28
C ILE A 85 -0.72 -13.24 9.53
N ALA A 86 -1.28 -12.03 9.41
CA ALA A 86 -2.06 -11.38 10.46
C ALA A 86 -3.18 -12.27 11.03
N ARG A 87 -3.91 -12.99 10.17
CA ARG A 87 -5.03 -13.84 10.58
C ARG A 87 -4.60 -15.16 11.24
N GLN A 88 -3.30 -15.45 11.31
CA GLN A 88 -2.76 -16.68 11.87
C GLN A 88 -1.89 -16.36 13.09
N PRO A 89 -2.49 -15.98 14.25
CA PRO A 89 -1.75 -15.55 15.43
C PRO A 89 -0.82 -16.64 16.01
N GLN A 90 -1.09 -17.91 15.70
CA GLN A 90 -0.21 -19.03 16.03
C GLN A 90 1.11 -19.03 15.25
N ILE A 91 1.17 -18.38 14.09
CA ILE A 91 2.38 -18.25 13.29
C ILE A 91 3.15 -17.03 13.79
N LYS A 92 4.25 -17.29 14.50
CA LYS A 92 5.20 -16.24 14.87
C LYS A 92 6.19 -16.05 13.74
N LEU A 93 6.18 -14.85 13.15
CA LEU A 93 7.26 -14.45 12.26
C LEU A 93 8.54 -14.28 13.06
N GLU A 94 9.63 -14.84 12.56
CA GLU A 94 10.95 -14.56 13.10
C GLU A 94 11.27 -13.06 12.95
N THR A 95 11.89 -12.47 13.98
CA THR A 95 12.13 -11.02 14.04
C THR A 95 12.85 -10.50 12.80
N HIS A 96 13.78 -11.26 12.23
CA HIS A 96 14.51 -10.87 11.03
C HIS A 96 13.62 -10.85 9.78
N THR A 97 12.68 -11.79 9.66
CA THR A 97 11.71 -11.84 8.54
C THR A 97 10.75 -10.66 8.62
N LEU A 98 10.21 -10.40 9.81
CA LEU A 98 9.38 -9.24 10.07
C LEU A 98 10.12 -7.93 9.75
N ARG A 99 11.38 -7.82 10.19
CA ARG A 99 12.24 -6.66 9.88
C ARG A 99 12.43 -6.47 8.39
N ALA A 100 12.65 -7.55 7.64
CA ALA A 100 12.80 -7.52 6.20
C ALA A 100 11.50 -7.09 5.49
N LEU A 101 10.34 -7.55 5.94
CA LEU A 101 9.04 -7.12 5.41
C LEU A 101 8.81 -5.62 5.68
N MET A 102 9.03 -5.17 6.91
CA MET A 102 8.85 -3.74 7.27
C MET A 102 9.78 -2.84 6.46
N LYS A 103 11.04 -3.23 6.27
CA LYS A 103 11.98 -2.48 5.43
C LYS A 103 11.47 -2.33 4.00
N GLN A 104 10.92 -3.38 3.40
CA GLN A 104 10.38 -3.33 2.04
C GLN A 104 9.14 -2.42 1.93
N ILE A 105 8.24 -2.46 2.93
CA ILE A 105 7.07 -1.57 2.99
C ILE A 105 7.51 -0.11 3.11
N LEU A 106 8.48 0.18 3.99
CA LEU A 106 8.98 1.55 4.18
C LEU A 106 9.70 2.09 2.95
N GLU A 107 10.49 1.28 2.25
CA GLU A 107 11.08 1.68 0.96
C GLU A 107 10.01 1.95 -0.11
N GLY A 108 8.93 1.15 -0.12
CA GLY A 108 7.77 1.41 -0.95
C GLY A 108 7.10 2.74 -0.62
N MET A 109 6.85 3.02 0.67
CA MET A 109 6.25 4.28 1.12
C MET A 109 7.13 5.49 0.84
N ARG A 110 8.45 5.37 1.00
CA ARG A 110 9.39 6.44 0.64
C ARG A 110 9.27 6.82 -0.84
N ALA A 111 9.16 5.83 -1.72
CA ALA A 111 8.95 6.08 -3.15
C ALA A 111 7.54 6.62 -3.47
N PHE A 112 6.54 6.24 -2.69
CA PHE A 112 5.18 6.75 -2.83
C PHE A 112 5.11 8.23 -2.45
N HIS A 113 5.70 8.57 -1.31
CA HIS A 113 5.80 9.92 -0.77
C HIS A 113 6.68 10.83 -1.64
N SER A 114 7.79 10.32 -2.19
CA SER A 114 8.63 11.11 -3.11
C SER A 114 7.91 11.48 -4.42
N ALA A 115 6.85 10.76 -4.78
CA ALA A 115 5.95 11.13 -5.88
C ALA A 115 4.93 12.22 -5.49
N GLY A 116 4.98 12.75 -4.27
CA GLY A 116 4.06 13.77 -3.73
C GLY A 116 2.68 13.20 -3.40
N LEU A 117 2.60 11.90 -3.08
CA LEU A 117 1.35 11.20 -2.79
C LEU A 117 1.31 10.76 -1.33
N VAL A 118 0.12 10.74 -0.74
CA VAL A 118 -0.17 10.20 0.60
C VAL A 118 -1.20 9.08 0.42
N HIS A 119 -0.90 7.87 0.87
CA HIS A 119 -1.70 6.68 0.59
C HIS A 119 -2.99 6.60 1.43
N ARG A 120 -2.91 6.94 2.71
CA ARG A 120 -3.97 7.05 3.74
C ARG A 120 -4.69 5.76 4.17
N ASP A 121 -4.39 4.64 3.55
CA ASP A 121 -5.00 3.34 3.87
C ASP A 121 -3.95 2.23 3.92
N ILE A 122 -2.81 2.50 4.56
CA ILE A 122 -1.77 1.51 4.75
C ILE A 122 -2.21 0.50 5.82
N LYS A 123 -2.61 -0.68 5.34
CA LYS A 123 -3.04 -1.81 6.15
C LYS A 123 -2.61 -3.13 5.52
N CYS A 124 -2.62 -4.19 6.31
CA CYS A 124 -2.22 -5.52 5.87
C CYS A 124 -2.95 -6.05 4.62
N ASP A 125 -4.22 -5.70 4.44
CA ASP A 125 -5.02 -6.05 3.25
C ASP A 125 -4.52 -5.34 1.97
N ASN A 126 -3.83 -4.21 2.11
CA ASN A 126 -3.33 -3.43 0.98
C ASN A 126 -1.82 -3.68 0.71
N ILE A 127 -1.19 -4.59 1.47
CA ILE A 127 0.18 -5.04 1.23
C ILE A 127 0.12 -6.44 0.61
N LEU A 128 0.34 -6.53 -0.70
CA LEU A 128 0.39 -7.80 -1.42
C LEU A 128 1.74 -8.49 -1.23
N LEU A 129 1.74 -9.82 -1.21
CA LEU A 129 2.96 -10.63 -1.21
C LEU A 129 3.20 -11.20 -2.62
N HIS A 130 4.45 -11.21 -3.04
CA HIS A 130 4.87 -11.74 -4.33
C HIS A 130 6.17 -12.53 -4.17
N SER A 131 6.19 -13.75 -4.69
CA SER A 131 7.39 -14.59 -4.75
C SER A 131 7.70 -14.88 -6.22
N PRO A 132 8.65 -14.16 -6.84
CA PRO A 132 9.05 -14.42 -8.21
C PRO A 132 9.49 -15.89 -8.35
N PRO A 133 9.00 -16.63 -9.35
CA PRO A 133 9.36 -18.03 -9.54
C PRO A 133 10.88 -18.24 -9.57
N GLY A 134 11.37 -19.21 -8.80
CA GLY A 134 12.80 -19.54 -8.72
C GLY A 134 13.64 -18.57 -7.89
N SER A 135 13.08 -17.49 -7.32
CA SER A 135 13.85 -16.54 -6.50
C SER A 135 14.11 -17.01 -5.07
N GLY A 136 13.21 -17.82 -4.52
CA GLY A 136 13.22 -18.18 -3.09
C GLY A 136 12.99 -16.97 -2.16
N ARG A 137 12.53 -15.83 -2.67
CA ARG A 137 12.34 -14.57 -1.93
C ARG A 137 10.90 -14.11 -2.00
N VAL A 138 10.43 -13.50 -0.92
CA VAL A 138 9.10 -12.87 -0.84
C VAL A 138 9.27 -11.36 -0.78
N HIS A 139 8.56 -10.68 -1.66
CA HIS A 139 8.50 -9.23 -1.76
C HIS A 139 7.13 -8.69 -1.40
N THR A 140 7.12 -7.54 -0.72
CA THR A 140 5.88 -6.79 -0.46
C THR A 140 5.59 -5.83 -1.60
N LYS A 141 4.32 -5.65 -1.95
CA LYS A 141 3.85 -4.65 -2.91
C LYS A 141 2.69 -3.86 -2.32
N ILE A 142 2.88 -2.56 -2.13
CA ILE A 142 1.83 -1.63 -1.70
C ILE A 142 0.82 -1.49 -2.85
N SER A 143 -0.46 -1.59 -2.52
CA SER A 143 -1.57 -1.62 -3.46
C SER A 143 -2.76 -0.82 -2.95
N ASP A 144 -3.78 -0.65 -3.80
CA ASP A 144 -5.03 0.06 -3.51
C ASP A 144 -4.86 1.57 -3.26
N PHE A 145 -4.79 2.32 -4.35
CA PHE A 145 -4.64 3.77 -4.31
C PHE A 145 -5.99 4.52 -4.24
N GLY A 146 -7.10 3.83 -3.91
CA GLY A 146 -8.45 4.42 -3.90
C GLY A 146 -8.62 5.55 -2.87
N PHE A 147 -7.80 5.55 -1.83
CA PHE A 147 -7.77 6.61 -0.82
C PHE A 147 -6.59 7.57 -0.99
N THR A 148 -5.82 7.49 -2.07
CA THR A 148 -4.64 8.35 -2.23
C THR A 148 -5.00 9.82 -2.41
N GLU A 149 -4.19 10.70 -1.83
CA GLU A 149 -4.25 12.15 -2.02
C GLU A 149 -2.89 12.69 -2.47
N ILE A 150 -2.94 13.83 -3.15
CA ILE A 150 -1.73 14.61 -3.46
C ILE A 150 -1.39 15.41 -2.21
N GLU A 151 -0.13 15.42 -1.83
CA GLU A 151 0.33 16.20 -0.68
C GLU A 151 0.11 17.71 -0.90
N ASP A 152 -0.60 18.35 0.02
CA ASP A 152 -0.88 19.79 -0.02
C ASP A 152 0.29 20.59 0.57
N ILE A 153 1.26 20.93 -0.29
CA ILE A 153 2.50 21.63 0.10
C ILE A 153 2.22 23.07 0.61
N ASN A 154 1.04 23.65 0.32
CA ASN A 154 0.69 25.06 0.57
C ASN A 154 -0.30 25.31 1.74
N SER A 155 -0.74 24.31 2.48
CA SER A 155 -1.79 24.44 3.51
C SER A 155 -1.36 25.12 4.84
N LYS A 156 -0.29 25.93 4.83
CA LYS A 156 0.05 26.84 5.95
C LYS A 156 -0.65 28.20 5.88
N GLN A 157 -1.31 28.56 4.77
CA GLN A 157 -2.04 29.83 4.68
C GLN A 157 -3.27 29.71 3.77
N THR A 158 -4.44 29.46 4.36
CA THR A 158 -5.70 30.18 4.07
C THR A 158 -6.76 29.78 5.10
N ASN A 159 -6.75 30.48 6.24
CA ASN A 159 -8.01 30.87 6.85
C ASN A 159 -8.74 31.71 5.80
N PHE A 160 -9.91 31.29 5.31
CA PHE A 160 -11.07 32.17 5.12
C PHE A 160 -12.28 31.38 4.59
N PHE A 161 -13.42 31.63 5.26
CA PHE A 161 -14.79 31.25 4.92
C PHE A 161 -15.20 29.78 5.18
N TRP A 162 -15.74 29.50 6.37
CA TRP A 162 -17.18 29.27 6.65
C TRP A 162 -17.37 29.06 8.18
N SER A 163 -18.32 29.81 8.78
CA SER A 163 -18.94 29.76 10.14
C SER A 163 -18.19 29.23 11.39
N LYS A 164 -18.24 30.04 12.46
CA LYS A 164 -17.57 29.90 13.77
C LYS A 164 -17.97 28.71 14.68
N GLU A 165 -18.75 27.72 14.24
CA GLU A 165 -19.32 26.71 15.15
C GLU A 165 -19.12 25.23 14.78
N LEU A 166 -18.33 24.92 13.74
CA LEU A 166 -18.06 23.54 13.31
C LEU A 166 -16.55 23.27 13.14
N LEU A 167 -15.77 23.42 14.21
CA LEU A 167 -14.35 23.04 14.24
C LEU A 167 -14.18 21.49 14.26
N GLN A 168 -14.56 20.83 13.17
CA GLN A 168 -13.81 19.64 12.75
C GLN A 168 -12.50 20.16 12.18
N LYS A 169 -11.40 19.88 12.87
CA LYS A 169 -10.05 20.29 12.49
C LYS A 169 -9.83 20.00 10.99
N PRO A 170 -9.29 20.94 10.20
CA PRO A 170 -8.94 20.63 8.82
C PRO A 170 -7.99 19.43 8.84
N VAL A 171 -8.40 18.33 8.21
CA VAL A 171 -7.54 17.16 8.05
C VAL A 171 -6.51 17.54 7.01
N ILE A 172 -5.40 18.13 7.46
CA ILE A 172 -4.24 18.39 6.60
C ILE A 172 -3.68 17.01 6.22
N SER A 173 -3.79 16.66 4.94
CA SER A 173 -3.24 15.42 4.40
C SER A 173 -1.72 15.56 4.34
N THR A 174 -1.02 14.88 5.23
CA THR A 174 0.45 14.90 5.31
C THR A 174 0.96 13.47 5.21
N GLN A 175 2.22 13.30 4.77
CA GLN A 175 2.89 12.00 4.73
C GLN A 175 2.87 11.27 6.09
N LYS A 176 2.73 12.03 7.19
CA LYS A 176 2.56 11.50 8.56
C LYS A 176 1.35 10.60 8.74
N ALA A 177 0.32 10.71 7.89
CA ALA A 177 -0.85 9.85 7.93
C ALA A 177 -0.53 8.36 7.60
N ASP A 178 0.59 8.10 6.92
CA ASP A 178 0.99 6.75 6.48
C ASP A 178 2.02 6.09 7.39
N MET A 179 2.38 6.72 8.51
CA MET A 179 3.43 6.23 9.42
C MET A 179 2.99 5.05 10.28
N ASP A 180 1.70 4.77 10.37
CA ASP A 180 1.19 3.63 11.14
C ASP A 180 0.63 2.57 10.18
N ILE A 181 1.28 1.41 10.12
CA ILE A 181 0.80 0.27 9.33
C ILE A 181 -0.26 -0.45 10.15
N LYS A 182 -1.51 -0.45 9.66
CA LYS A 182 -2.62 -1.13 10.33
C LYS A 182 -2.62 -2.62 10.01
N CYS A 183 -2.03 -3.41 10.90
CA CYS A 183 -1.97 -4.86 10.77
C CYS A 183 -2.40 -5.50 12.09
N ASP A 184 -3.58 -6.11 12.10
CA ASP A 184 -4.00 -6.88 13.26
C ASP A 184 -3.02 -8.07 13.46
N ASN A 185 -2.60 -8.31 14.69
CA ASN A 185 -1.94 -9.55 15.11
C ASN A 185 -0.58 -9.97 14.49
N ILE A 186 0.01 -9.23 13.54
CA ILE A 186 1.38 -9.52 13.05
C ILE A 186 2.43 -9.32 14.15
N LEU A 187 2.07 -8.58 15.20
CA LEU A 187 3.01 -8.00 16.16
C LEU A 187 2.74 -8.43 17.60
N LEU A 188 2.03 -9.55 17.79
CA LEU A 188 1.73 -10.06 19.12
C LEU A 188 2.97 -10.64 19.80
N HIS A 189 3.74 -9.75 20.43
CA HIS A 189 4.19 -9.95 21.81
C HIS A 189 3.12 -9.55 22.83
N SER A 190 1.94 -9.06 22.42
CA SER A 190 0.87 -8.69 23.34
C SER A 190 0.05 -9.93 23.78
N PRO A 191 -0.21 -10.10 25.09
CA PRO A 191 -1.00 -11.21 25.60
C PRO A 191 -2.45 -11.16 25.10
N PRO A 192 -3.15 -12.32 25.01
CA PRO A 192 -4.53 -12.36 24.55
C PRO A 192 -5.43 -11.52 25.47
N GLY A 193 -6.12 -10.52 24.92
CA GLY A 193 -7.09 -9.69 25.64
C GLY A 193 -6.92 -8.17 25.47
N SER A 194 -5.82 -7.69 24.89
CA SER A 194 -5.68 -6.26 24.54
C SER A 194 -6.36 -5.97 23.20
N GLY A 195 -7.28 -5.00 23.18
CA GLY A 195 -7.93 -4.52 21.94
C GLY A 195 -6.95 -4.02 20.87
N ARG A 196 -7.46 -3.68 19.67
CA ARG A 196 -6.70 -3.26 18.47
C ARG A 196 -5.38 -2.55 18.82
N VAL A 197 -4.28 -3.28 18.69
CA VAL A 197 -2.93 -2.75 18.91
C VAL A 197 -2.47 -2.14 17.59
N HIS A 198 -2.35 -0.82 17.55
CA HIS A 198 -1.70 -0.11 16.45
C HIS A 198 -0.19 -0.19 16.64
N THR A 199 0.55 -0.50 15.57
CA THR A 199 2.00 -0.57 15.64
C THR A 199 2.61 0.63 14.94
N LYS A 200 3.54 1.28 15.63
CA LYS A 200 4.31 2.42 15.13
C LYS A 200 5.59 1.93 14.49
N ILE A 201 6.06 2.65 13.48
CA ILE A 201 7.36 2.40 12.84
C ILE A 201 8.53 2.39 13.84
N SER A 202 8.43 3.18 14.91
CA SER A 202 9.42 3.20 16.01
C SER A 202 9.61 1.85 16.70
N ASP A 203 8.58 1.01 16.72
CA ASP A 203 8.59 -0.28 17.43
C ASP A 203 9.57 -1.29 16.78
N PHE A 204 10.09 -0.98 15.59
CA PHE A 204 11.05 -1.80 14.85
C PHE A 204 12.48 -1.27 14.88
N GLY A 205 12.76 -0.22 15.67
CA GLY A 205 14.09 0.40 15.72
C GLY A 205 14.38 1.35 14.56
N PHE A 206 13.34 1.87 13.89
CA PHE A 206 13.47 2.97 12.94
C PHE A 206 13.29 4.31 13.66
N THR A 207 14.22 5.24 13.41
CA THR A 207 14.12 6.64 13.82
C THR A 207 13.73 7.50 12.63
N GLU A 208 12.73 8.35 12.84
CA GLU A 208 12.34 9.41 11.92
C GLU A 208 13.43 10.48 11.91
N ILE A 209 13.90 10.86 10.72
CA ILE A 209 14.64 12.08 10.51
C ILE A 209 13.88 12.88 9.45
N GLU A 210 13.24 13.97 9.87
CA GLU A 210 12.74 14.98 8.95
C GLU A 210 13.96 15.67 8.33
N ASP A 211 14.18 15.45 7.04
CA ASP A 211 15.19 16.20 6.31
C ASP A 211 14.68 17.62 6.09
N ILE A 212 15.23 18.55 6.88
CA ILE A 212 14.83 19.97 6.98
C ILE A 212 14.84 20.65 5.60
N ASN A 213 15.64 20.15 4.65
CA ASN A 213 15.78 20.72 3.32
C ASN A 213 14.83 20.13 2.28
N SER A 214 14.28 18.92 2.49
CA SER A 214 13.47 18.22 1.47
C SER A 214 12.01 17.99 1.88
N LYS A 215 11.64 18.22 3.15
CA LYS A 215 10.33 17.84 3.73
C LYS A 215 9.96 16.36 3.51
N GLN A 216 10.91 15.53 3.09
CA GLN A 216 10.74 14.08 3.03
C GLN A 216 11.00 13.49 4.40
N THR A 217 10.09 12.65 4.87
CA THR A 217 10.34 11.78 6.02
C THR A 217 11.27 10.64 5.59
N ASN A 218 12.49 10.63 6.11
CA ASN A 218 13.44 9.55 5.91
C ASN A 218 13.47 8.65 7.16
N PHE A 219 13.43 7.33 6.94
CA PHE A 219 13.55 6.34 8.01
C PHE A 219 14.97 5.81 8.07
N PHE A 220 15.64 6.01 9.21
CA PHE A 220 16.97 5.49 9.46
C PHE A 220 16.93 4.43 10.56
N TRP A 221 17.83 3.44 10.48
CA TRP A 221 18.01 2.48 11.54
C TRP A 221 18.66 3.14 12.74
N ASN A 222 18.04 3.00 13.92
CA ASN A 222 18.70 3.34 15.16
C ASN A 222 19.67 2.21 15.53
N THR A 223 20.95 2.42 15.26
CA THR A 223 22.02 1.45 15.54
C THR A 223 22.29 1.28 17.04
N SER A 224 21.59 2.00 17.92
CA SER A 224 21.78 1.97 19.37
C SER A 224 21.02 0.86 20.11
N LEU A 225 20.30 -0.02 19.41
CA LEU A 225 19.55 -1.15 19.99
C LEU A 225 20.24 -2.53 19.81
N TYR A 226 21.57 -2.52 19.68
CA TYR A 226 22.41 -3.73 19.71
C TYR A 226 23.06 -3.93 21.08
#